data_AF-A0A957CA83-F1
#
_entry.id   AF-A0A957CA83-F1
#
_cell.length_a   1.000
_cell.length_b   1.000
_cell.length_c   1.000
_cell.angle_alpha   90.00
_cell.angle_beta   90.00
_cell.angle_gamma   90.00
#
_symmetry.space_group_name_H-M   'P 1'
#
loop_
_entity.id
_entity.type
_entity.pdbx_description
1 polymer ?
#
loop_
_entity_poly.entity_id
_entity_poly.type
_entity_poly.pdbx_seq_one_letter_code
_entity_poly.pdbx_strand_id
1 'polypeptide(L)'
;MDDKAPDNEPIEPLEVPEEAPADVENQELEAEEPRRGEIRYRFASGKVTPQLRVSAWWRELLLGFFVITAVVFFINPFTNLALSVATTAEPTDVSTITLPNDPEQGYCLAGGFQDWDGESTPLLDDGTEGDTVAGDGVYSRLVILPEPQRYLWRVLPCGDWASAVATSTAWIFAEETDQAVIFSFNPHAQEGDEWPSSYYLTADDPFPNGPVVVGSFQPHSWDNKDYQTRMTYTGDGIFELAYSVALPGTYEASVSIEGYREGFGADGRSTNPIPLQFSSYSSTELVVFRYNPQTDRIAIYYEIPSWLSWLGFDIGDELIAAVSFFGALVMAALVTYHRVILNPKNQERAGCPQCQHTPLKRINRTVSDYVLNLFGIPVRRYKCTECGWNGRRIRL
;
A
#
# COMPACT_ATOMS: atom_id res chain seq x y z
N MET A 1 1.30 65.34 -15.15
CA MET A 1 1.19 64.03 -15.83
C MET A 1 0.93 63.02 -14.73
N ASP A 2 -0.22 63.08 -14.05
CA ASP A 2 -1.58 62.82 -14.59
C ASP A 2 -1.59 61.43 -15.25
N ASP A 3 -2.41 60.45 -14.90
CA ASP A 3 -3.75 60.51 -14.32
C ASP A 3 -4.19 59.08 -13.94
N LYS A 4 -5.05 58.99 -12.93
CA LYS A 4 -6.17 58.03 -12.75
C LYS A 4 -5.99 56.49 -12.85
N ALA A 5 -6.27 55.84 -11.72
CA ALA A 5 -7.09 54.61 -11.67
C ALA A 5 -8.56 54.92 -12.06
N PRO A 6 -9.44 53.93 -12.37
CA PRO A 6 -10.19 53.29 -11.26
C PRO A 6 -10.77 51.85 -11.50
N ASP A 7 -11.22 51.25 -10.39
CA ASP A 7 -12.47 50.48 -10.15
C ASP A 7 -12.69 49.10 -10.84
N ASN A 8 -12.77 48.00 -10.06
CA ASN A 8 -13.92 47.40 -9.32
C ASN A 8 -14.84 46.53 -10.19
N GLU A 9 -14.82 45.21 -9.96
CA GLU A 9 -16.03 44.36 -10.03
C GLU A 9 -15.94 43.22 -9.00
N PRO A 10 -16.76 43.25 -7.92
CA PRO A 10 -17.18 42.06 -7.21
C PRO A 10 -18.60 41.68 -7.67
N ILE A 11 -18.74 40.53 -8.32
CA ILE A 11 -20.07 40.00 -8.67
C ILE A 11 -20.61 39.13 -7.53
N GLU A 12 -21.86 39.46 -7.20
CA GLU A 12 -22.71 39.13 -6.07
C GLU A 12 -23.12 37.66 -5.88
N PRO A 13 -23.68 37.34 -4.69
CA PRO A 13 -24.16 36.02 -4.31
C PRO A 13 -25.57 35.75 -4.85
N LEU A 14 -25.87 34.49 -5.18
CA LEU A 14 -27.24 34.05 -5.41
C LEU A 14 -27.79 33.34 -4.16
N GLU A 15 -28.52 34.11 -3.35
CA GLU A 15 -29.53 33.58 -2.44
C GLU A 15 -30.76 33.15 -3.26
N VAL A 16 -31.28 31.96 -2.96
CA VAL A 16 -32.59 31.50 -3.46
C VAL A 16 -33.54 31.38 -2.27
N PRO A 17 -34.79 31.86 -2.37
CA PRO A 17 -35.66 32.07 -1.22
C PRO A 17 -36.42 30.82 -0.78
N GLU A 18 -36.73 30.87 0.51
CA GLU A 18 -37.73 30.16 1.28
C GLU A 18 -39.15 30.31 0.70
N GLU A 19 -39.86 29.19 0.49
CA GLU A 19 -41.33 29.17 0.39
C GLU A 19 -41.90 27.94 1.12
N ALA A 20 -42.52 28.19 2.28
CA ALA A 20 -43.62 27.39 2.80
C ALA A 20 -44.93 27.89 2.14
N PRO A 21 -45.97 27.04 1.99
CA PRO A 21 -47.15 27.33 2.81
C PRO A 21 -48.00 26.13 3.26
N ALA A 22 -48.60 26.34 4.42
CA ALA A 22 -50.01 26.18 4.77
C ALA A 22 -50.66 24.79 4.84
N ASP A 23 -51.06 24.52 6.08
CA ASP A 23 -52.21 23.75 6.55
C ASP A 23 -53.43 23.73 5.62
N VAL A 24 -53.98 22.53 5.41
CA VAL A 24 -55.40 22.35 5.11
C VAL A 24 -55.95 21.31 6.08
N GLU A 25 -56.54 21.83 7.14
CA GLU A 25 -57.44 21.15 8.06
C GLU A 25 -58.75 20.85 7.32
N ASN A 26 -59.04 19.57 7.08
CA ASN A 26 -60.37 19.09 6.69
C ASN A 26 -60.84 18.08 7.73
N GLN A 27 -61.55 18.59 8.73
CA GLN A 27 -62.49 17.82 9.52
C GLN A 27 -63.77 17.65 8.70
N GLU A 28 -64.02 16.43 8.20
CA GLU A 28 -65.35 16.03 7.73
C GLU A 28 -65.92 14.92 8.59
N LEU A 29 -67.17 15.16 8.94
CA LEU A 29 -68.02 14.48 9.89
C LEU A 29 -68.32 13.01 9.55
N GLU A 30 -68.31 12.22 10.63
CA GLU A 30 -69.21 11.12 10.97
C GLU A 30 -70.25 10.65 9.93
N ALA A 31 -70.12 9.38 9.55
CA ALA A 31 -71.26 8.51 9.29
C ALA A 31 -70.96 7.10 9.85
N GLU A 32 -71.53 6.78 11.02
CA GLU A 32 -71.51 5.45 11.61
C GLU A 32 -72.32 4.47 10.74
N GLU A 33 -71.62 3.55 10.05
CA GLU A 33 -72.23 2.35 9.49
C GLU A 33 -72.32 1.21 10.53
N PRO A 34 -73.43 0.44 10.52
CA PRO A 34 -73.70 -0.58 11.53
C PRO A 34 -72.75 -1.77 11.40
N ARG A 35 -72.00 -1.99 12.48
CA ARG A 35 -71.08 -3.12 12.73
C ARG A 35 -71.72 -4.47 12.35
N ARG A 36 -71.33 -5.01 11.18
CA ARG A 36 -71.47 -6.44 10.89
C ARG A 36 -70.49 -7.20 11.77
N GLY A 37 -71.02 -8.09 12.60
CA GLY A 37 -70.29 -8.94 13.53
C GLY A 37 -69.21 -9.76 12.82
N GLU A 38 -67.99 -9.25 12.86
CA GLU A 38 -66.80 -9.96 12.46
C GLU A 38 -66.51 -11.02 13.54
N ILE A 39 -66.67 -12.28 13.16
CA ILE A 39 -66.38 -13.44 14.01
C ILE A 39 -64.88 -13.41 14.34
N ARG A 40 -64.56 -12.80 15.48
CA ARG A 40 -63.21 -12.81 16.05
C ARG A 40 -62.90 -14.25 16.47
N TYR A 41 -62.27 -14.99 15.58
CA TYR A 41 -61.55 -16.20 15.93
C TYR A 41 -60.45 -15.79 16.92
N ARG A 42 -60.70 -15.99 18.23
CA ARG A 42 -59.66 -16.01 19.26
C ARG A 42 -58.74 -17.18 18.93
N PHE A 43 -57.72 -16.94 18.13
CA PHE A 43 -56.58 -17.83 18.07
C PHE A 43 -55.99 -17.87 19.47
N ALA A 44 -56.01 -19.05 20.08
CA ALA A 44 -55.30 -19.31 21.32
C ALA A 44 -53.88 -18.75 21.18
N SER A 45 -53.43 -17.99 22.20
CA SER A 45 -52.08 -17.48 22.32
C SER A 45 -51.11 -18.65 22.42
N GLY A 46 -50.83 -19.28 21.28
CA GLY A 46 -49.84 -20.32 21.15
C GLY A 46 -48.52 -19.70 21.58
N LYS A 47 -47.89 -20.32 22.58
CA LYS A 47 -46.54 -20.00 23.05
C LYS A 47 -45.69 -19.71 21.83
N VAL A 48 -45.32 -18.44 21.66
CA VAL A 48 -44.45 -17.98 20.59
C VAL A 48 -43.13 -18.71 20.83
N THR A 49 -42.92 -19.82 20.12
CA THR A 49 -41.63 -20.49 20.09
C THR A 49 -40.63 -19.44 19.63
N PRO A 50 -39.56 -19.17 20.42
CA PRO A 50 -38.56 -18.18 20.05
C PRO A 50 -38.03 -18.58 18.68
N GLN A 51 -38.41 -17.83 17.64
CA GLN A 51 -37.75 -17.95 16.36
C GLN A 51 -36.27 -17.71 16.64
N LEU A 52 -35.41 -18.61 16.17
CA LEU A 52 -33.99 -18.33 16.08
C LEU A 52 -33.85 -17.06 15.24
N ARG A 53 -33.83 -15.91 15.93
CA ARG A 53 -33.19 -14.69 15.44
C ARG A 53 -31.78 -15.14 15.15
N VAL A 54 -31.46 -15.40 13.89
CA VAL A 54 -30.10 -15.23 13.40
C VAL A 54 -29.77 -13.80 13.82
N SER A 55 -29.06 -13.69 14.93
CA SER A 55 -28.98 -12.47 15.71
C SER A 55 -28.37 -11.41 14.81
N ALA A 56 -28.88 -10.18 14.87
CA ALA A 56 -28.28 -9.04 14.16
C ALA A 56 -26.75 -9.00 14.37
N TRP A 57 -26.29 -9.50 15.51
CA TRP A 57 -24.90 -9.77 15.85
C TRP A 57 -24.08 -10.51 14.79
N TRP A 58 -24.60 -11.54 14.09
CA TRP A 58 -23.84 -12.22 13.03
C TRP A 58 -23.53 -11.32 11.83
N ARG A 59 -24.47 -10.42 11.48
CA ARG A 59 -24.26 -9.44 10.42
C ARG A 59 -23.18 -8.43 10.84
N GLU A 60 -23.27 -7.94 12.08
CA GLU A 60 -22.29 -7.00 12.61
C GLU A 60 -20.89 -7.64 12.71
N LEU A 61 -20.80 -8.93 13.06
CA LEU A 61 -19.53 -9.68 13.06
C LEU A 61 -18.94 -9.81 11.64
N LEU A 62 -19.75 -10.14 10.64
CA LEU A 62 -19.27 -10.27 9.26
C LEU A 62 -18.82 -8.93 8.69
N LEU A 63 -19.55 -7.85 8.99
CA LEU A 63 -19.14 -6.48 8.64
C LEU A 63 -17.83 -6.11 9.34
N GLY A 64 -17.72 -6.37 10.63
CA GLY A 64 -16.49 -6.11 11.39
C GLY A 64 -15.30 -6.87 10.82
N PHE A 65 -15.49 -8.17 10.52
CA PHE A 65 -14.45 -8.98 9.88
C PHE A 65 -14.05 -8.43 8.51
N PHE A 66 -15.01 -8.05 7.66
CA PHE A 66 -14.74 -7.48 6.34
C PHE A 66 -13.96 -6.16 6.43
N VAL A 67 -14.33 -5.27 7.36
CA VAL A 67 -13.61 -4.02 7.60
C VAL A 67 -12.20 -4.30 8.06
N ILE A 68 -11.99 -5.26 8.97
CA ILE A 68 -10.66 -5.66 9.43
C ILE A 68 -9.83 -6.20 8.27
N THR A 69 -10.37 -7.09 7.44
CA THR A 69 -9.63 -7.63 6.29
C THR A 69 -9.30 -6.55 5.26
N ALA A 70 -10.21 -5.60 5.02
CA ALA A 70 -9.95 -4.47 4.13
C ALA A 70 -8.85 -3.57 4.69
N VAL A 71 -8.86 -3.27 5.99
CA VAL A 71 -7.80 -2.47 6.64
C VAL A 71 -6.45 -3.20 6.59
N VAL A 72 -6.43 -4.50 6.87
CA VAL A 72 -5.21 -5.33 6.77
C VAL A 72 -4.69 -5.37 5.32
N PHE A 73 -5.59 -5.42 4.32
CA PHE A 73 -5.22 -5.33 2.91
C PHE A 73 -4.56 -4.01 2.57
N PHE A 74 -5.15 -2.89 3.00
CA PHE A 74 -4.62 -1.56 2.70
C PHE A 74 -3.31 -1.25 3.42
N ILE A 75 -3.11 -1.80 4.63
CA ILE A 75 -1.89 -1.56 5.41
C ILE A 75 -0.77 -2.54 5.02
N ASN A 76 -1.12 -3.75 4.57
CA ASN A 76 -0.23 -4.90 4.43
C ASN A 76 0.84 -4.95 5.55
N PRO A 77 0.45 -5.27 6.80
CA PRO A 77 1.37 -5.25 7.93
C PRO A 77 2.43 -6.37 7.85
N PHE A 78 2.31 -7.30 6.92
CA PHE A 78 3.15 -8.49 6.86
C PHE A 78 4.55 -8.20 6.34
N THR A 79 4.72 -7.23 5.43
CA THR A 79 6.05 -6.78 4.97
C THR A 79 6.86 -6.21 6.12
N ASN A 80 6.30 -5.24 6.85
CA ASN A 80 6.94 -4.64 8.01
C ASN A 80 7.19 -5.66 9.13
N LEU A 81 6.24 -6.57 9.37
CA LEU A 81 6.43 -7.64 10.34
C LEU A 81 7.56 -8.59 9.91
N ALA A 82 7.63 -8.97 8.62
CA ALA A 82 8.68 -9.83 8.07
C ALA A 82 10.06 -9.22 8.27
N LEU A 83 10.21 -7.93 7.99
CA LEU A 83 11.47 -7.22 8.13
C LEU A 83 11.85 -7.02 9.60
N SER A 84 10.88 -6.78 10.48
CA SER A 84 11.15 -6.61 11.93
C SER A 84 11.67 -7.84 12.64
N VAL A 85 11.50 -9.04 12.06
CA VAL A 85 12.00 -10.31 12.60
C VAL A 85 13.18 -10.87 11.80
N ALA A 86 13.58 -10.17 10.73
CA ALA A 86 14.66 -10.58 9.87
C ALA A 86 16.02 -10.26 10.50
N THR A 87 17.05 -10.95 10.05
CA THR A 87 18.45 -10.60 10.32
C THR A 87 18.97 -9.72 9.19
N THR A 88 19.75 -8.69 9.54
CA THR A 88 20.33 -7.72 8.60
C THR A 88 21.74 -8.13 8.22
N ALA A 89 22.06 -8.09 6.93
CA ALA A 89 23.38 -8.43 6.42
C ALA A 89 24.44 -7.39 6.84
N GLU A 90 25.65 -7.88 7.12
CA GLU A 90 26.80 -7.05 7.49
C GLU A 90 27.78 -6.92 6.32
N PRO A 91 28.61 -5.86 6.29
CA PRO A 91 29.66 -5.71 5.29
C PRO A 91 30.68 -6.86 5.35
N THR A 92 31.10 -7.38 4.19
CA THR A 92 32.11 -8.44 4.12
C THR A 92 33.47 -8.00 4.68
N ASP A 93 33.81 -6.69 4.58
CA ASP A 93 35.04 -6.14 5.13
C ASP A 93 34.84 -4.73 5.71
N VAL A 94 34.40 -4.68 6.97
CA VAL A 94 34.22 -3.42 7.72
C VAL A 94 35.52 -2.62 7.85
N SER A 95 36.68 -3.27 7.81
CA SER A 95 37.99 -2.59 7.98
C SER A 95 38.37 -1.73 6.77
N THR A 96 37.72 -1.95 5.63
CA THR A 96 37.95 -1.18 4.42
C THR A 96 37.06 0.06 4.31
N ILE A 97 36.09 0.23 5.22
CA ILE A 97 35.22 1.41 5.22
C ILE A 97 35.97 2.58 5.84
N THR A 98 36.21 3.63 5.05
CA THR A 98 36.77 4.88 5.56
C THR A 98 35.67 5.68 6.22
N LEU A 99 35.77 5.87 7.54
CA LEU A 99 34.83 6.72 8.27
C LEU A 99 35.17 8.20 8.04
N PRO A 100 34.17 9.06 7.78
CA PRO A 100 34.37 10.50 7.77
C PRO A 100 34.91 10.99 9.13
N ASN A 101 35.84 11.94 9.10
CA ASN A 101 36.20 12.75 10.26
C ASN A 101 35.43 14.08 10.21
N ASP A 102 35.52 14.89 11.26
CA ASP A 102 34.87 16.22 11.34
C ASP A 102 35.91 17.33 11.16
N PRO A 103 36.29 17.68 9.93
CA PRO A 103 37.32 18.68 9.70
C PRO A 103 36.84 20.09 10.00
N GLU A 104 37.70 20.92 10.61
CA GLU A 104 37.41 22.35 10.80
C GLU A 104 37.21 23.09 9.48
N GLN A 105 37.79 22.59 8.40
CA GLN A 105 37.74 23.19 7.06
C GLN A 105 36.53 22.73 6.22
N GLY A 106 35.72 21.80 6.75
CA GLY A 106 34.59 21.21 6.04
C GLY A 106 35.01 20.18 5.00
N TYR A 107 34.03 19.77 4.19
CA TYR A 107 34.19 18.77 3.14
C TYR A 107 34.22 19.41 1.77
N CYS A 108 35.01 18.84 0.87
CA CYS A 108 35.12 19.25 -0.51
C CYS A 108 34.76 18.08 -1.44
N LEU A 109 34.17 18.44 -2.57
CA LEU A 109 33.84 17.56 -3.68
C LEU A 109 34.95 17.63 -4.73
N ALA A 110 35.49 16.48 -5.12
CA ALA A 110 36.51 16.37 -6.16
C ALA A 110 36.15 15.30 -7.19
N GLY A 111 36.57 15.45 -8.44
CA GLY A 111 36.09 14.59 -9.53
C GLY A 111 36.53 15.01 -10.93
N GLY A 112 36.12 14.27 -11.95
CA GLY A 112 36.54 14.53 -13.32
C GLY A 112 36.08 15.88 -13.90
N PHE A 113 35.03 16.49 -13.34
CA PHE A 113 34.46 17.75 -13.83
C PHE A 113 35.20 19.01 -13.36
N GLN A 114 36.18 18.89 -12.45
CA GLN A 114 37.01 20.01 -12.00
C GLN A 114 38.49 19.61 -11.83
N ASP A 115 38.95 18.68 -12.66
CA ASP A 115 40.35 18.20 -12.69
C ASP A 115 40.88 17.58 -11.38
N TRP A 116 39.99 16.96 -10.60
CA TRP A 116 40.29 16.38 -9.28
C TRP A 116 40.87 17.38 -8.27
N ASP A 117 40.41 18.63 -8.30
CA ASP A 117 40.76 19.62 -7.28
C ASP A 117 40.01 19.34 -5.96
N GLY A 118 40.76 18.99 -4.92
CA GLY A 118 40.26 18.62 -3.59
C GLY A 118 40.00 19.78 -2.63
N GLU A 119 40.14 21.02 -3.07
CA GLU A 119 40.04 22.21 -2.20
C GLU A 119 39.03 23.26 -2.68
N SER A 120 38.76 23.36 -3.98
CA SER A 120 38.02 24.51 -4.53
C SER A 120 36.49 24.37 -4.56
N THR A 121 35.95 23.19 -4.25
CA THR A 121 34.51 22.92 -4.34
C THR A 121 33.97 22.45 -2.99
N PRO A 122 33.74 23.36 -2.02
CA PRO A 122 33.22 23.00 -0.71
C PRO A 122 31.76 22.55 -0.79
N LEU A 123 31.41 21.54 0.01
CA LEU A 123 30.03 21.17 0.32
C LEU A 123 29.52 22.01 1.49
N LEU A 124 28.26 22.45 1.43
CA LEU A 124 27.67 23.41 2.36
C LEU A 124 26.41 22.84 3.03
N ASP A 125 26.18 23.20 4.29
CA ASP A 125 24.98 22.88 5.10
C ASP A 125 24.35 24.21 5.58
N ASP A 126 24.06 25.10 4.63
CA ASP A 126 23.63 26.49 4.87
C ASP A 126 22.34 26.90 4.13
N GLY A 127 21.66 25.94 3.49
CA GLY A 127 20.45 26.13 2.70
C GLY A 127 20.70 26.77 1.34
N THR A 128 21.94 26.72 0.84
CA THR A 128 22.34 27.26 -0.46
C THR A 128 23.05 26.23 -1.33
N GLU A 129 23.29 26.56 -2.61
CA GLU A 129 24.09 25.74 -3.53
C GLU A 129 23.65 24.26 -3.58
N GLY A 130 22.34 23.99 -3.55
CA GLY A 130 21.77 22.64 -3.58
C GLY A 130 21.40 22.06 -2.22
N ASP A 131 21.83 22.66 -1.11
CA ASP A 131 21.33 22.31 0.21
C ASP A 131 19.90 22.84 0.40
N THR A 132 19.00 21.97 0.86
CA THR A 132 17.58 22.28 1.04
C THR A 132 17.23 22.68 2.47
N VAL A 133 18.02 22.25 3.46
CA VAL A 133 17.73 22.48 4.89
C VAL A 133 19.02 22.78 5.65
N ALA A 134 19.26 24.07 5.88
CA ALA A 134 20.42 24.53 6.63
C ALA A 134 20.50 23.93 8.06
N GLY A 135 21.68 23.42 8.41
CA GLY A 135 22.05 22.94 9.74
C GLY A 135 21.50 21.56 10.10
N ASP A 136 21.16 20.73 9.12
CA ASP A 136 20.67 19.36 9.34
C ASP A 136 21.79 18.30 9.28
N GLY A 137 23.02 18.72 9.01
CA GLY A 137 24.20 17.86 8.90
C GLY A 137 24.38 17.22 7.52
N VAL A 138 23.58 17.63 6.52
CA VAL A 138 23.70 17.20 5.13
C VAL A 138 24.41 18.28 4.33
N TYR A 139 25.66 18.01 3.97
CA TYR A 139 26.48 18.91 3.18
C TYR A 139 26.20 18.67 1.69
N SER A 140 25.81 19.72 0.97
CA SER A 140 25.41 19.63 -0.43
C SER A 140 26.17 20.60 -1.33
N ARG A 141 26.22 20.26 -2.63
CA ARG A 141 26.77 21.14 -3.66
C ARG A 141 26.12 20.89 -5.02
N LEU A 142 25.61 21.93 -5.64
CA LEU A 142 25.16 21.96 -7.03
C LEU A 142 26.36 22.17 -7.94
N VAL A 143 26.52 21.28 -8.92
CA VAL A 143 27.55 21.35 -9.96
C VAL A 143 26.88 21.25 -11.32
N ILE A 144 27.34 22.06 -12.26
CA ILE A 144 26.94 21.99 -13.67
C ILE A 144 27.93 21.09 -14.41
N LEU A 145 27.44 19.95 -14.90
CA LEU A 145 28.24 19.00 -15.66
C LEU A 145 28.24 19.39 -17.14
N PRO A 146 29.41 19.63 -17.76
CA PRO A 146 29.48 20.28 -19.07
C PRO A 146 29.05 19.37 -20.24
N GLU A 147 29.18 18.05 -20.12
CA GLU A 147 28.94 17.12 -21.22
C GLU A 147 28.15 15.89 -20.77
N PRO A 148 27.31 15.31 -21.65
CA PRO A 148 26.59 14.07 -21.36
C PRO A 148 27.58 12.90 -21.38
N GLN A 149 28.02 12.48 -20.19
CA GLN A 149 28.91 11.35 -20.00
C GLN A 149 28.87 10.87 -18.55
N ARG A 150 29.64 9.82 -18.30
CA ARG A 150 29.92 9.36 -16.94
C ARG A 150 31.05 10.20 -16.34
N TYR A 151 30.83 10.72 -15.12
CA TYR A 151 31.88 11.33 -14.31
C TYR A 151 32.21 10.46 -13.10
N LEU A 152 33.41 10.70 -12.57
CA LEU A 152 33.92 10.09 -11.36
C LEU A 152 34.13 11.18 -10.31
N TRP A 153 33.91 10.86 -9.05
CA TRP A 153 34.00 11.83 -7.97
C TRP A 153 34.25 11.18 -6.60
N ARG A 154 34.64 12.00 -5.63
CA ARG A 154 34.84 11.66 -4.22
C ARG A 154 34.51 12.87 -3.34
N VAL A 155 34.21 12.60 -2.09
CA VAL A 155 34.14 13.60 -1.03
C VAL A 155 35.32 13.39 -0.11
N LEU A 156 35.92 14.47 0.36
CA LEU A 156 37.05 14.44 1.27
C LEU A 156 36.96 15.62 2.21
N PRO A 157 37.55 15.55 3.41
CA PRO A 157 37.94 16.76 4.10
C PRO A 157 38.78 17.62 3.16
N CYS A 158 38.50 18.92 3.06
CA CYS A 158 39.15 19.76 2.06
C CYS A 158 40.69 19.63 2.11
N GLY A 159 41.29 19.18 1.00
CA GLY A 159 42.73 18.94 0.87
C GLY A 159 43.26 17.60 1.42
N ASP A 160 42.47 16.80 2.15
CA ASP A 160 42.90 15.51 2.72
C ASP A 160 42.36 14.29 1.98
N TRP A 161 43.12 13.85 0.98
CA TRP A 161 42.82 12.65 0.19
C TRP A 161 42.90 11.33 0.97
N ALA A 162 43.59 11.30 2.11
CA ALA A 162 43.72 10.07 2.89
C ALA A 162 42.40 9.68 3.57
N SER A 163 41.52 10.66 3.79
CA SER A 163 40.22 10.52 4.47
C SER A 163 39.05 10.59 3.49
N ALA A 164 39.30 10.38 2.19
CA ALA A 164 38.27 10.48 1.16
C ALA A 164 37.26 9.32 1.20
N VAL A 165 35.99 9.64 0.95
CA VAL A 165 34.85 8.71 0.89
C VAL A 165 34.14 8.78 -0.47
N ALA A 166 33.56 7.69 -0.98
CA ALA A 166 33.68 6.31 -0.51
C ALA A 166 35.12 5.77 -0.64
N THR A 167 35.37 4.56 -0.12
CA THR A 167 36.69 3.91 -0.15
C THR A 167 37.23 3.80 -1.57
N SER A 168 36.37 3.46 -2.53
CA SER A 168 36.65 3.64 -3.95
C SER A 168 35.92 4.86 -4.50
N THR A 169 36.38 5.34 -5.64
CA THR A 169 35.79 6.47 -6.35
C THR A 169 34.31 6.22 -6.66
N ALA A 170 33.47 7.21 -6.40
CA ALA A 170 32.05 7.22 -6.76
C ALA A 170 31.86 7.63 -8.23
N TRP A 171 30.64 7.49 -8.73
CA TRP A 171 30.31 7.72 -10.14
C TRP A 171 28.98 8.46 -10.26
N ILE A 172 28.75 9.10 -11.41
CA ILE A 172 27.49 9.73 -11.78
C ILE A 172 27.32 9.71 -13.30
N PHE A 173 26.08 9.80 -13.77
CA PHE A 173 25.73 9.96 -15.19
C PHE A 173 25.15 11.35 -15.46
N ALA A 174 25.68 12.02 -16.48
CA ALA A 174 25.03 13.13 -17.14
C ALA A 174 24.43 12.65 -18.48
N GLU A 175 23.17 12.95 -18.72
CA GLU A 175 22.46 12.66 -19.97
C GLU A 175 22.34 13.89 -20.87
N GLU A 176 22.53 15.08 -20.30
CA GLU A 176 22.42 16.37 -21.01
C GLU A 176 23.69 17.23 -20.83
N THR A 177 23.92 18.14 -21.78
CA THR A 177 24.92 19.21 -21.65
C THR A 177 24.46 20.23 -20.61
N ASP A 178 25.38 20.74 -19.81
CA ASP A 178 25.12 21.70 -18.73
C ASP A 178 24.08 21.19 -17.70
N GLN A 179 24.06 19.88 -17.45
CA GLN A 179 23.15 19.27 -16.49
C GLN A 179 23.55 19.66 -15.06
N ALA A 180 22.61 20.27 -14.33
CA ALA A 180 22.79 20.54 -12.91
C ALA A 180 22.58 19.26 -12.10
N VAL A 181 23.54 18.94 -11.23
CA VAL A 181 23.50 17.80 -10.31
C VAL A 181 23.86 18.28 -8.91
N ILE A 182 23.03 17.94 -7.93
CA ILE A 182 23.23 18.14 -6.49
C ILE A 182 23.91 16.90 -5.93
N PHE A 183 25.13 17.09 -5.43
CA PHE A 183 25.85 16.12 -4.62
C PHE A 183 25.49 16.34 -3.17
N SER A 184 25.16 15.28 -2.43
CA SER A 184 24.80 15.35 -1.01
C SER A 184 25.62 14.34 -0.20
N PHE A 185 26.06 14.77 0.97
CA PHE A 185 26.88 13.98 1.86
C PHE A 185 26.51 14.22 3.31
N ASN A 186 26.21 13.16 4.05
CA ASN A 186 26.01 13.23 5.50
C ASN A 186 27.06 12.35 6.19
N PRO A 187 28.05 12.96 6.89
CA PRO A 187 29.12 12.22 7.58
C PRO A 187 28.65 11.50 8.85
N HIS A 188 27.46 11.84 9.35
CA HIS A 188 26.88 11.32 10.59
C HIS A 188 25.51 10.71 10.33
N ALA A 189 25.37 10.03 9.19
CA ALA A 189 24.16 9.28 8.92
C ALA A 189 23.97 8.29 10.07
N GLN A 190 22.80 8.33 10.70
CA GLN A 190 22.51 7.41 11.78
C GLN A 190 22.56 5.98 11.23
N GLU A 191 23.38 5.14 11.85
CA GLU A 191 23.20 3.70 11.76
C GLU A 191 21.83 3.41 12.37
N GLY A 192 20.95 2.84 11.55
CA GLY A 192 19.71 2.24 12.01
C GLY A 192 19.76 0.78 11.60
N ASP A 193 18.94 -0.05 12.24
CA ASP A 193 18.83 -1.49 11.93
C ASP A 193 18.67 -1.74 10.42
N GLU A 194 18.08 -0.81 9.69
CA GLU A 194 17.84 -0.94 8.24
C GLU A 194 19.06 -0.64 7.35
N TRP A 195 20.03 0.19 7.74
CA TRP A 195 21.05 0.67 6.81
C TRP A 195 22.47 0.64 7.40
N PRO A 196 23.39 -0.21 6.87
CA PRO A 196 24.67 -0.52 7.51
C PRO A 196 25.79 0.53 7.32
N SER A 197 25.60 1.57 6.50
CA SER A 197 26.65 2.60 6.30
C SER A 197 26.57 3.70 7.36
N SER A 198 27.71 4.15 7.91
CA SER A 198 27.77 5.24 8.90
C SER A 198 27.68 6.65 8.31
N TYR A 199 27.69 6.74 6.98
CA TYR A 199 27.48 7.95 6.21
C TYR A 199 26.56 7.64 5.03
N TYR A 200 26.07 8.68 4.36
CA TYR A 200 25.50 8.52 3.04
C TYR A 200 26.12 9.52 2.06
N LEU A 201 26.25 9.08 0.81
CA LEU A 201 26.98 9.76 -0.25
C LEU A 201 26.18 9.57 -1.54
N THR A 202 25.55 10.64 -2.04
CA THR A 202 24.64 10.55 -3.16
C THR A 202 24.74 11.73 -4.12
N ALA A 203 24.17 11.55 -5.31
CA ALA A 203 23.98 12.58 -6.32
C ALA A 203 22.60 12.37 -6.97
N ASP A 204 21.91 13.46 -7.31
CA ASP A 204 20.57 13.43 -7.94
C ASP A 204 20.62 13.19 -9.47
N ASP A 205 21.50 12.29 -9.92
CA ASP A 205 21.64 11.95 -11.33
C ASP A 205 20.58 10.95 -11.82
N PRO A 206 20.18 11.01 -13.10
CA PRO A 206 19.35 10.00 -13.70
C PRO A 206 20.12 8.68 -13.84
N PHE A 207 19.47 7.55 -13.52
CA PHE A 207 20.02 6.24 -13.85
C PHE A 207 19.63 5.83 -15.27
N PRO A 208 20.61 5.45 -16.13
CA PRO A 208 20.32 5.05 -17.51
C PRO A 208 19.46 3.78 -17.58
N ASN A 209 19.54 2.92 -16.57
CA ASN A 209 18.68 1.74 -16.38
C ASN A 209 18.31 1.59 -14.90
N GLY A 210 17.42 0.63 -14.59
CA GLY A 210 17.03 0.37 -13.20
C GLY A 210 18.09 -0.38 -12.37
N PRO A 211 17.98 -0.34 -11.03
CA PRO A 211 18.85 -1.10 -10.14
C PRO A 211 18.58 -2.61 -10.23
N VAL A 212 19.66 -3.37 -10.19
CA VAL A 212 19.67 -4.84 -10.17
C VAL A 212 20.53 -5.31 -9.00
N VAL A 213 20.08 -6.34 -8.30
CA VAL A 213 20.90 -7.01 -7.29
C VAL A 213 21.89 -7.92 -8.01
N VAL A 214 23.16 -7.85 -7.61
CA VAL A 214 24.24 -8.71 -8.13
C VAL A 214 24.93 -9.42 -6.97
N GLY A 215 25.37 -10.65 -7.18
CA GLY A 215 26.04 -11.38 -6.11
C GLY A 215 26.45 -12.80 -6.43
N SER A 216 27.02 -13.49 -5.43
CA SER A 216 27.45 -14.89 -5.54
C SER A 216 26.29 -15.91 -5.53
N PHE A 217 25.07 -15.46 -5.20
CA PHE A 217 23.87 -16.29 -5.19
C PHE A 217 23.25 -16.50 -6.58
N GLN A 218 23.61 -15.66 -7.56
CA GLN A 218 23.10 -15.74 -8.93
C GLN A 218 23.65 -16.97 -9.67
N PRO A 219 22.92 -17.54 -10.65
CA PRO A 219 23.42 -18.65 -11.47
C PRO A 219 24.72 -18.31 -12.21
N HIS A 220 24.81 -17.08 -12.72
CA HIS A 220 26.05 -16.46 -13.17
C HIS A 220 26.42 -15.41 -12.13
N SER A 221 27.47 -15.68 -11.37
CA SER A 221 27.90 -14.81 -10.27
C SER A 221 28.17 -13.39 -10.76
N TRP A 222 27.61 -12.41 -10.06
CA TRP A 222 27.77 -10.97 -10.36
C TRP A 222 27.26 -10.55 -11.74
N ASP A 223 26.17 -11.17 -12.22
CA ASP A 223 25.55 -10.82 -13.49
C ASP A 223 24.60 -9.61 -13.35
N ASN A 224 25.06 -8.46 -13.82
CA ASN A 224 24.32 -7.20 -13.83
C ASN A 224 23.32 -7.07 -14.98
N LYS A 225 23.04 -8.15 -15.72
CA LYS A 225 22.02 -8.22 -16.77
C LYS A 225 20.94 -9.25 -16.46
N ASP A 226 20.95 -9.83 -15.26
CA ASP A 226 19.93 -10.77 -14.84
C ASP A 226 18.62 -10.02 -14.55
N TYR A 227 17.62 -10.25 -15.39
CA TYR A 227 16.30 -9.64 -15.24
C TYR A 227 15.54 -10.17 -14.02
N GLN A 228 15.93 -11.34 -13.48
CA GLN A 228 15.29 -11.92 -12.30
C GLN A 228 15.69 -11.21 -11.01
N THR A 229 16.81 -10.48 -11.04
CA THR A 229 17.30 -9.69 -9.90
C THR A 229 17.05 -8.19 -10.06
N ARG A 230 16.20 -7.81 -11.01
CA ARG A 230 15.76 -6.42 -11.16
C ARG A 230 14.89 -6.01 -9.99
N MET A 231 15.22 -4.88 -9.36
CA MET A 231 14.46 -4.36 -8.23
C MET A 231 13.24 -3.56 -8.71
N THR A 232 12.18 -3.58 -7.91
CA THR A 232 10.94 -2.86 -8.18
C THR A 232 10.81 -1.66 -7.25
N TYR A 233 10.40 -0.52 -7.79
CA TYR A 233 10.15 0.67 -6.98
C TYR A 233 8.93 0.46 -6.08
N THR A 234 9.13 0.56 -4.76
CA THR A 234 8.08 0.64 -3.76
C THR A 234 7.75 2.11 -3.56
N GLY A 235 6.46 2.47 -3.50
CA GLY A 235 6.00 3.87 -3.57
C GLY A 235 6.50 4.83 -2.49
N ASP A 236 7.29 4.34 -1.54
CA ASP A 236 7.98 5.04 -0.46
C ASP A 236 9.36 5.59 -0.83
N GLY A 237 9.76 5.49 -2.11
CA GLY A 237 11.07 5.98 -2.56
C GLY A 237 12.16 4.92 -2.54
N ILE A 238 11.84 3.67 -2.21
CA ILE A 238 12.79 2.57 -2.11
C ILE A 238 12.64 1.64 -3.33
N PHE A 239 13.72 0.97 -3.72
CA PHE A 239 13.66 -0.17 -4.62
C PHE A 239 13.80 -1.45 -3.80
N GLU A 240 12.96 -2.45 -4.07
CA GLU A 240 12.92 -3.71 -3.34
C GLU A 240 12.95 -4.92 -4.29
N LEU A 241 13.61 -5.99 -3.86
CA LEU A 241 13.54 -7.31 -4.47
C LEU A 241 13.45 -8.37 -3.36
N ALA A 242 12.40 -9.19 -3.38
CA ALA A 242 12.36 -10.44 -2.64
C ALA A 242 12.79 -11.60 -3.56
N TYR A 243 13.82 -12.36 -3.17
CA TYR A 243 14.42 -13.38 -4.02
C TYR A 243 14.65 -14.70 -3.26
N SER A 244 14.29 -15.82 -3.88
CA SER A 244 14.56 -17.16 -3.33
C SER A 244 15.91 -17.66 -3.79
N VAL A 245 16.86 -17.84 -2.86
CA VAL A 245 18.18 -18.38 -3.21
C VAL A 245 18.10 -19.90 -3.37
N ALA A 246 18.51 -20.42 -4.52
CA ALA A 246 18.25 -21.81 -4.91
C ALA A 246 18.93 -22.87 -4.03
N LEU A 247 20.08 -22.53 -3.42
CA LEU A 247 20.86 -23.43 -2.59
C LEU A 247 21.13 -22.79 -1.23
N PRO A 248 21.14 -23.57 -0.13
CA PRO A 248 21.65 -23.09 1.15
C PRO A 248 23.15 -22.76 1.06
N GLY A 249 23.57 -21.70 1.72
CA GLY A 249 24.95 -21.24 1.73
C GLY A 249 25.11 -19.82 2.26
N THR A 250 26.35 -19.38 2.33
CA THR A 250 26.71 -17.98 2.60
C THR A 250 27.01 -17.28 1.28
N TYR A 251 26.43 -16.11 1.10
CA TYR A 251 26.44 -15.36 -0.13
C TYR A 251 26.82 -13.92 0.13
N GLU A 252 27.25 -13.26 -0.93
CA GLU A 252 27.61 -11.84 -0.96
C GLU A 252 26.77 -11.18 -2.04
N ALA A 253 26.30 -9.96 -1.76
CA ALA A 253 25.55 -9.19 -2.73
C ALA A 253 25.77 -7.69 -2.59
N SER A 254 25.50 -7.00 -3.68
CA SER A 254 25.46 -5.54 -3.80
C SER A 254 24.36 -5.16 -4.79
N VAL A 255 24.10 -3.87 -4.96
CA VAL A 255 23.19 -3.37 -5.99
C VAL A 255 24.01 -2.72 -7.08
N SER A 256 23.66 -2.92 -8.33
CA SER A 256 24.32 -2.36 -9.52
C SER A 256 23.29 -1.66 -10.39
N ILE A 257 23.71 -0.79 -11.29
CA ILE A 257 22.83 -0.35 -12.39
C ILE A 257 22.90 -1.38 -13.52
N GLU A 258 21.74 -1.76 -14.07
CA GLU A 258 21.67 -2.79 -15.12
C GLU A 258 22.58 -2.45 -16.30
N GLY A 259 23.48 -3.38 -16.65
CA GLY A 259 24.45 -3.21 -17.72
C GLY A 259 25.74 -2.45 -17.36
N TYR A 260 25.85 -1.88 -16.15
CA TYR A 260 27.03 -1.15 -15.65
C TYR A 260 27.68 -1.90 -14.49
N ARG A 261 29.02 -1.82 -14.37
CA ARG A 261 29.77 -2.61 -13.37
C ARG A 261 29.79 -1.96 -11.99
N GLU A 262 29.54 -0.67 -11.96
CA GLU A 262 29.52 0.14 -10.78
C GLU A 262 28.21 -0.04 -10.02
N GLY A 263 28.27 0.17 -8.70
CA GLY A 263 27.14 -0.14 -7.86
C GLY A 263 27.15 0.56 -6.52
N PHE A 264 26.40 -0.05 -5.61
CA PHE A 264 26.09 0.41 -4.27
C PHE A 264 26.38 -0.74 -3.32
N GLY A 265 27.24 -0.48 -2.34
CA GLY A 265 27.67 -1.44 -1.33
C GLY A 265 27.49 -0.88 0.07
N ALA A 266 28.18 -1.49 1.03
CA ALA A 266 28.31 -0.99 2.40
C ALA A 266 28.99 0.39 2.47
N ASP A 267 29.84 0.72 1.50
CA ASP A 267 30.48 2.03 1.34
C ASP A 267 29.65 3.04 0.55
N GLY A 268 28.39 2.70 0.24
CA GLY A 268 27.50 3.52 -0.59
C GLY A 268 27.82 3.41 -2.08
N ARG A 269 27.60 4.50 -2.83
CA ARG A 269 27.86 4.57 -4.26
C ARG A 269 29.36 4.49 -4.57
N SER A 270 29.79 3.45 -5.29
CA SER A 270 31.19 3.14 -5.49
C SER A 270 31.46 2.40 -6.80
N THR A 271 32.64 2.62 -7.38
CA THR A 271 33.14 1.85 -8.54
C THR A 271 33.56 0.42 -8.19
N ASN A 272 33.80 0.17 -6.90
CA ASN A 272 34.12 -1.15 -6.37
C ASN A 272 33.39 -1.33 -5.04
N PRO A 273 32.05 -1.54 -5.10
CA PRO A 273 31.22 -1.57 -3.91
C PRO A 273 31.61 -2.72 -2.98
N ILE A 274 31.67 -2.44 -1.68
CA ILE A 274 31.88 -3.47 -0.65
C ILE A 274 30.56 -4.25 -0.49
N PRO A 275 30.52 -5.56 -0.75
CA PRO A 275 29.29 -6.32 -0.63
C PRO A 275 28.86 -6.51 0.82
N LEU A 276 27.58 -6.81 0.97
CA LEU A 276 26.98 -7.30 2.21
C LEU A 276 26.88 -8.83 2.16
N GLN A 277 27.19 -9.47 3.27
CA GLN A 277 27.18 -10.92 3.43
C GLN A 277 25.90 -11.38 4.14
N PHE A 278 25.24 -12.39 3.58
CA PHE A 278 24.06 -13.02 4.17
C PHE A 278 24.12 -14.54 4.03
N SER A 279 23.29 -15.25 4.79
CA SER A 279 23.17 -16.72 4.68
C SER A 279 21.75 -17.12 4.31
N SER A 280 21.62 -18.22 3.58
CA SER A 280 20.35 -18.90 3.32
C SER A 280 20.47 -20.35 3.79
N TYR A 281 19.44 -20.85 4.47
CA TYR A 281 19.40 -22.20 5.03
C TYR A 281 18.47 -23.12 4.24
N SER A 282 17.65 -22.58 3.34
CA SER A 282 16.75 -23.37 2.50
C SER A 282 16.52 -22.74 1.14
N SER A 283 16.23 -23.57 0.13
CA SER A 283 15.93 -23.11 -1.24
C SER A 283 14.64 -22.30 -1.36
N THR A 284 13.83 -22.25 -0.29
CA THR A 284 12.55 -21.54 -0.21
C THR A 284 12.63 -20.30 0.67
N GLU A 285 13.80 -20.02 1.24
CA GLU A 285 14.02 -18.84 2.05
C GLU A 285 14.08 -17.62 1.13
N LEU A 286 13.27 -16.62 1.44
CA LEU A 286 13.29 -15.34 0.73
C LEU A 286 14.27 -14.42 1.42
N VAL A 287 15.13 -13.82 0.62
CA VAL A 287 16.04 -12.75 1.00
C VAL A 287 15.50 -11.48 0.36
N VAL A 288 15.38 -10.42 1.17
CA VAL A 288 14.84 -9.13 0.71
C VAL A 288 15.99 -8.13 0.59
N PHE A 289 16.17 -7.60 -0.61
CA PHE A 289 17.16 -6.59 -0.92
C PHE A 289 16.45 -5.24 -1.06
N ARG A 290 16.98 -4.21 -0.40
CA ARG A 290 16.49 -2.84 -0.51
C ARG A 290 17.58 -1.90 -0.95
N TYR A 291 17.19 -0.89 -1.71
CA TYR A 291 18.04 0.19 -2.17
C TYR A 291 17.30 1.51 -2.04
N ASN A 292 17.91 2.47 -1.35
CA ASN A 292 17.37 3.81 -1.21
C ASN A 292 18.13 4.79 -2.12
N PRO A 293 17.55 5.21 -3.27
CA PRO A 293 18.16 6.15 -4.22
C PRO A 293 18.33 7.57 -3.68
N GLN A 294 17.69 7.94 -2.56
CA GLN A 294 17.89 9.25 -1.94
C GLN A 294 19.16 9.32 -1.08
N THR A 295 19.72 8.15 -0.70
CA THR A 295 20.90 8.07 0.17
C THR A 295 21.98 7.16 -0.42
N ASP A 296 21.69 6.47 -1.52
CA ASP A 296 22.53 5.44 -2.13
C ASP A 296 22.97 4.33 -1.18
N ARG A 297 22.11 4.01 -0.19
CA ARG A 297 22.31 2.94 0.80
C ARG A 297 21.57 1.68 0.38
N ILE A 298 22.13 0.54 0.76
CA ILE A 298 21.52 -0.78 0.53
C ILE A 298 21.32 -1.53 1.85
N ALA A 299 20.31 -2.40 1.87
CA ALA A 299 20.02 -3.29 2.98
C ALA A 299 19.70 -4.68 2.45
N ILE A 300 20.08 -5.72 3.20
CA ILE A 300 19.70 -7.10 2.89
C ILE A 300 19.17 -7.74 4.16
N TYR A 301 17.96 -8.29 4.05
CA TYR A 301 17.25 -8.97 5.11
C TYR A 301 17.14 -10.46 4.77
N TYR A 302 17.56 -11.30 5.70
CA TYR A 302 17.55 -12.75 5.56
C TYR A 302 17.05 -13.41 6.86
N GLU A 303 16.98 -14.74 6.92
CA GLU A 303 16.39 -15.49 8.06
C GLU A 303 14.90 -15.17 8.30
N ILE A 304 14.20 -14.70 7.27
CA ILE A 304 12.76 -14.42 7.36
C ILE A 304 11.99 -15.74 7.46
N PRO A 305 11.14 -15.95 8.50
CA PRO A 305 10.33 -17.14 8.60
C PRO A 305 9.50 -17.37 7.32
N SER A 306 9.57 -18.58 6.75
CA SER A 306 8.98 -18.87 5.44
C SER A 306 7.48 -18.58 5.32
N TRP A 307 6.71 -18.82 6.39
CA TRP A 307 5.28 -18.50 6.41
C TRP A 307 5.02 -16.98 6.35
N LEU A 308 5.94 -16.19 6.90
CA LEU A 308 5.84 -14.74 6.97
C LEU A 308 6.37 -14.09 5.70
N SER A 309 7.46 -14.61 5.13
CA SER A 309 7.96 -14.15 3.83
C SER A 309 6.95 -14.43 2.71
N TRP A 310 6.28 -15.58 2.75
CA TRP A 310 5.19 -15.93 1.85
C TRP A 310 3.99 -14.97 1.95
N LEU A 311 3.64 -14.54 3.17
CA LEU A 311 2.60 -13.54 3.42
C LEU A 311 3.04 -12.10 3.11
N GLY A 312 4.32 -11.78 3.24
CA GLY A 312 4.84 -10.43 3.04
C GLY A 312 5.11 -10.10 1.57
N PHE A 313 5.69 -11.05 0.82
CA PHE A 313 6.34 -10.74 -0.46
C PHE A 313 5.91 -11.63 -1.65
N ASP A 314 5.10 -12.67 -1.43
CA ASP A 314 4.71 -13.61 -2.50
C ASP A 314 3.19 -13.59 -2.76
N ILE A 315 2.41 -14.37 -2.01
CA ILE A 315 0.96 -14.57 -2.27
C ILE A 315 0.09 -13.75 -1.30
N GLY A 316 0.69 -13.08 -0.31
CA GLY A 316 -0.02 -12.31 0.70
C GLY A 316 -1.11 -11.40 0.14
N ASP A 317 -0.74 -10.56 -0.82
CA ASP A 317 -1.67 -9.62 -1.45
C ASP A 317 -2.80 -10.33 -2.19
N GLU A 318 -2.51 -11.41 -2.94
CA GLU A 318 -3.52 -12.20 -3.63
C GLU A 318 -4.48 -12.90 -2.66
N LEU A 319 -3.96 -13.45 -1.57
CA LEU A 319 -4.76 -14.15 -0.56
C LEU A 319 -5.65 -13.18 0.19
N ILE A 320 -5.13 -12.02 0.60
CA ILE A 320 -5.92 -11.00 1.29
C ILE A 320 -6.96 -10.41 0.32
N ALA A 321 -6.60 -10.17 -0.95
CA ALA A 321 -7.54 -9.74 -1.98
C ALA A 321 -8.65 -10.79 -2.20
N ALA A 322 -8.31 -12.07 -2.27
CA ALA A 322 -9.26 -13.16 -2.43
C ALA A 322 -10.22 -13.27 -1.24
N VAL A 323 -9.70 -13.19 -0.01
CA VAL A 323 -10.51 -13.19 1.22
C VAL A 323 -11.43 -11.98 1.26
N SER A 324 -10.92 -10.79 0.92
CA SER A 324 -11.70 -9.56 0.87
C SER A 324 -12.80 -9.66 -0.20
N PHE A 325 -12.48 -10.13 -1.40
CA PHE A 325 -13.45 -10.33 -2.47
C PHE A 325 -14.55 -11.32 -2.07
N PHE A 326 -14.18 -12.45 -1.47
CA PHE A 326 -15.16 -13.42 -0.98
C PHE A 326 -16.06 -12.83 0.12
N GLY A 327 -15.48 -12.06 1.05
CA GLY A 327 -16.23 -11.31 2.06
C GLY A 327 -17.24 -10.35 1.43
N ALA A 328 -16.84 -9.61 0.39
CA ALA A 328 -17.72 -8.72 -0.35
C ALA A 328 -18.87 -9.47 -1.05
N LEU A 329 -18.59 -10.62 -1.67
CA LEU A 329 -19.62 -11.45 -2.30
C LEU A 329 -20.65 -11.98 -1.29
N VAL A 330 -20.21 -12.46 -0.13
CA VAL A 330 -21.10 -12.91 0.94
C VAL A 330 -21.98 -11.75 1.41
N MET A 331 -21.40 -10.57 1.62
CA MET A 331 -22.14 -9.37 2.01
C MET A 331 -23.15 -8.94 0.94
N ALA A 332 -22.77 -8.94 -0.34
CA ALA A 332 -23.66 -8.63 -1.45
C ALA A 332 -24.82 -9.64 -1.55
N ALA A 333 -24.56 -10.92 -1.36
CA ALA A 333 -25.60 -11.96 -1.34
C ALA A 333 -26.58 -11.76 -0.18
N LEU A 334 -26.09 -11.44 1.03
CA LEU A 334 -26.92 -11.15 2.19
C LEU A 334 -27.78 -9.90 1.99
N VAL A 335 -27.19 -8.82 1.46
CA VAL A 335 -27.92 -7.57 1.15
C VAL A 335 -28.97 -7.81 0.07
N THR A 336 -28.64 -8.55 -0.98
CA THR A 336 -29.57 -8.88 -2.07
C THR A 336 -30.70 -9.76 -1.58
N TYR A 337 -30.39 -10.79 -0.79
CA TYR A 337 -31.39 -11.62 -0.14
C TYR A 337 -32.34 -10.75 0.70
N HIS A 338 -31.81 -9.84 1.51
CA HIS A 338 -32.64 -8.99 2.36
C HIS A 338 -33.46 -7.95 1.57
N ARG A 339 -32.88 -7.29 0.56
CA ARG A 339 -33.57 -6.24 -0.22
C ARG A 339 -34.52 -6.78 -1.28
N VAL A 340 -34.24 -7.93 -1.87
CA VAL A 340 -35.03 -8.49 -2.98
C VAL A 340 -35.98 -9.55 -2.48
N ILE A 341 -35.46 -10.56 -1.78
CA ILE A 341 -36.25 -11.71 -1.32
C ILE A 341 -37.07 -11.34 -0.09
N LEU A 342 -36.49 -10.57 0.84
CA LEU A 342 -37.14 -10.23 2.11
C LEU A 342 -37.92 -8.91 2.10
N ASN A 343 -38.03 -8.20 0.98
CA ASN A 343 -38.84 -6.99 0.91
C ASN A 343 -40.34 -7.32 0.83
N PRO A 344 -41.16 -6.92 1.84
CA PRO A 344 -42.58 -7.25 1.89
C PRO A 344 -43.34 -6.76 0.65
N LYS A 345 -42.96 -5.58 0.12
CA LYS A 345 -43.62 -4.99 -1.04
C LYS A 345 -43.49 -5.86 -2.29
N ASN A 346 -42.35 -6.53 -2.47
CA ASN A 346 -42.14 -7.45 -3.60
C ASN A 346 -42.93 -8.74 -3.42
N GLN A 347 -43.07 -9.23 -2.18
CA GLN A 347 -43.83 -10.43 -1.86
C GLN A 347 -45.36 -10.23 -1.98
N GLU A 348 -45.85 -9.03 -1.66
CA GLU A 348 -47.27 -8.67 -1.77
C GLU A 348 -47.68 -8.41 -3.22
N ARG A 349 -46.79 -7.81 -4.03
CA ARG A 349 -47.06 -7.52 -5.45
C ARG A 349 -47.00 -8.75 -6.35
N ALA A 350 -46.29 -9.81 -5.95
CA ALA A 350 -46.35 -11.07 -6.68
C ALA A 350 -47.79 -11.62 -6.54
N GLY A 351 -48.64 -11.47 -7.56
CA GLY A 351 -49.97 -12.09 -7.58
C GLY A 351 -49.89 -13.61 -7.66
N CYS A 352 -51.02 -14.29 -7.85
CA CYS A 352 -51.00 -15.71 -8.18
C CYS A 352 -50.06 -15.97 -9.39
N PRO A 353 -49.08 -16.88 -9.34
CA PRO A 353 -48.18 -17.09 -10.48
C PRO A 353 -48.90 -17.59 -11.75
N GLN A 354 -50.13 -18.10 -11.61
CA GLN A 354 -50.90 -18.65 -12.72
C GLN A 354 -51.89 -17.67 -13.34
N CYS A 355 -52.46 -16.74 -12.57
CA CYS A 355 -53.45 -15.77 -13.08
C CYS A 355 -53.18 -14.33 -12.66
N GLN A 356 -52.07 -14.05 -11.97
CA GLN A 356 -51.67 -12.76 -11.41
C GLN A 356 -52.67 -12.09 -10.44
N HIS A 357 -53.78 -12.75 -10.13
CA HIS A 357 -54.82 -12.22 -9.24
C HIS A 357 -54.30 -11.97 -7.82
N THR A 358 -54.66 -10.82 -7.27
CA THR A 358 -54.49 -10.41 -5.86
C THR A 358 -55.88 -10.03 -5.33
N PRO A 359 -56.28 -10.42 -4.09
CA PRO A 359 -55.48 -10.99 -2.99
C PRO A 359 -55.48 -12.53 -2.93
N LEU A 360 -54.46 -13.12 -2.27
CA LEU A 360 -54.37 -14.56 -2.02
C LEU A 360 -54.90 -14.93 -0.63
N LYS A 361 -55.68 -16.02 -0.54
CA LYS A 361 -56.24 -16.52 0.74
C LYS A 361 -55.25 -17.45 1.43
N ARG A 362 -54.93 -17.16 2.70
CA ARG A 362 -54.05 -18.02 3.50
C ARG A 362 -54.73 -19.35 3.83
N ILE A 363 -53.99 -20.46 3.75
CA ILE A 363 -54.46 -21.79 4.13
C ILE A 363 -53.59 -22.42 5.23
N ASN A 364 -54.06 -23.52 5.82
CA ASN A 364 -53.35 -24.23 6.87
C ASN A 364 -52.01 -24.80 6.40
N ARG A 365 -51.04 -24.80 7.31
CA ARG A 365 -49.70 -25.35 7.08
C ARG A 365 -49.75 -26.88 7.00
N THR A 366 -48.91 -27.43 6.14
CA THR A 366 -48.61 -28.86 6.05
C THR A 366 -47.34 -29.20 6.81
N VAL A 367 -47.10 -30.48 7.12
CA VAL A 367 -45.90 -30.94 7.85
C VAL A 367 -44.60 -30.45 7.21
N SER A 368 -44.52 -30.45 5.88
CA SER A 368 -43.33 -29.95 5.17
C SER A 368 -43.07 -28.46 5.36
N ASP A 369 -44.11 -27.65 5.61
CA ASP A 369 -43.94 -26.23 5.92
C ASP A 369 -43.34 -26.03 7.32
N TYR A 370 -43.62 -26.93 8.26
CA TYR A 370 -43.00 -26.90 9.59
C TYR A 370 -41.53 -27.32 9.53
N VAL A 371 -41.17 -28.28 8.68
CA VAL A 371 -39.77 -28.69 8.46
C VAL A 371 -38.94 -27.53 7.89
N LEU A 372 -39.45 -26.82 6.87
CA LEU A 372 -38.73 -25.66 6.32
C LEU A 372 -38.55 -24.54 7.35
N ASN A 373 -39.55 -24.35 8.22
CA ASN A 373 -39.46 -23.37 9.31
C ASN A 373 -38.42 -23.76 10.36
N LEU A 374 -38.12 -25.05 10.52
CA LEU A 374 -37.04 -25.54 11.40
C LEU A 374 -35.66 -25.12 10.87
N PHE A 375 -35.49 -25.04 9.55
CA PHE A 375 -34.27 -24.55 8.89
C PHE A 375 -34.23 -23.02 8.72
N GLY A 376 -35.06 -22.29 9.47
CA GLY A 376 -35.09 -20.82 9.43
C GLY A 376 -35.73 -20.23 8.16
N ILE A 377 -36.44 -21.04 7.36
CA ILE A 377 -37.18 -20.56 6.19
C ILE A 377 -38.67 -20.45 6.57
N PRO A 378 -39.18 -19.26 6.92
CA PRO A 378 -40.54 -19.12 7.39
C PRO A 378 -41.54 -19.24 6.24
N VAL A 379 -42.06 -20.44 6.00
CA VAL A 379 -43.01 -20.68 4.89
C VAL A 379 -44.47 -20.55 5.33
N ARG A 380 -45.31 -19.99 4.45
CA ARG A 380 -46.76 -19.97 4.53
C ARG A 380 -47.37 -20.43 3.21
N ARG A 381 -48.51 -21.10 3.30
CA ARG A 381 -49.28 -21.51 2.12
C ARG A 381 -50.42 -20.55 1.83
N TYR A 382 -50.62 -20.34 0.55
CA TYR A 382 -51.65 -19.46 0.00
C TYR A 382 -52.41 -20.21 -1.09
N LYS A 383 -53.71 -19.96 -1.17
CA LYS A 383 -54.59 -20.42 -2.23
C LYS A 383 -55.13 -19.21 -3.00
N CYS A 384 -55.02 -19.24 -4.33
CA CYS A 384 -55.69 -18.26 -5.18
C CYS A 384 -57.18 -18.56 -5.24
N THR A 385 -58.01 -17.54 -5.07
CA THR A 385 -59.46 -17.65 -5.08
C THR A 385 -60.04 -17.84 -6.48
N GLU A 386 -59.39 -17.29 -7.50
CA GLU A 386 -59.86 -17.43 -8.88
C GLU A 386 -59.49 -18.77 -9.52
N CYS A 387 -58.19 -19.07 -9.61
CA CYS A 387 -57.74 -20.26 -10.35
C CYS A 387 -57.49 -21.48 -9.46
N GLY A 388 -57.66 -21.36 -8.14
CA GLY A 388 -57.47 -22.45 -7.19
C GLY A 388 -56.01 -22.84 -6.91
N TRP A 389 -55.03 -22.15 -7.52
CA TRP A 389 -53.60 -22.40 -7.30
C TRP A 389 -53.27 -22.44 -5.81
N ASN A 390 -52.47 -23.43 -5.39
CA ASN A 390 -52.02 -23.59 -4.01
C ASN A 390 -50.49 -23.70 -4.00
N GLY A 391 -49.83 -22.75 -3.35
CA GLY A 391 -48.38 -22.77 -3.23
C GLY A 391 -47.84 -22.15 -1.96
N ARG A 392 -46.52 -22.23 -1.85
CA ARG A 392 -45.73 -21.77 -0.70
C ARG A 392 -45.17 -20.38 -0.99
N ARG A 393 -45.14 -19.53 0.04
CA ARG A 393 -44.41 -18.26 0.05
C ARG A 393 -43.66 -18.13 1.36
N ILE A 394 -42.45 -17.59 1.29
CA ILE A 394 -41.66 -17.25 2.46
C ILE A 394 -42.27 -15.96 3.04
N ARG A 395 -42.62 -15.92 4.33
CA ARG A 395 -43.10 -14.73 5.02
C ARG A 395 -42.11 -14.37 6.11
N LEU A 396 -41.58 -13.16 6.08
CA LEU A 396 -40.84 -12.63 7.22
C LEU A 396 -41.76 -12.24 8.38
#